data_AF-A0A8X6TLA4-F1
#
_entry.id   AF-A0A8X6TLA4-F1
#
_cell.length_a   1.000
_cell.length_b   1.000
_cell.length_c   1.000
_cell.angle_alpha   90.00
_cell.angle_beta   90.00
_cell.angle_gamma   90.00
#
_symmetry.space_group_name_H-M   'P 1'
#
loop_
_entity.id
_entity.type
_entity.pdbx_description
1 polymer ?
#
loop_
_entity_poly.entity_id
_entity_poly.type
_entity_poly.pdbx_seq_one_letter_code
_entity_poly.pdbx_strand_id
1 'polypeptide(L)'
;MNSSILAVLYIFFGITWWFLALTCDLPLTVLLILSTNFISAFFSWSYATFLEQFVKNIIDVARKKTFQILAENIEDRNSLVPLEVLEIGVGHGPNLKFYPEKCKLTILDKNKFFEKFFSNNKKKYPHISYQKTIIQPAEQMKGIEDNSFDVVVSTFLHCSCDDSVAVLRKVKRVLKPVSERFPLYFIFNNYILYIPPFI
;
A
#
# COMPACT_ATOMS: atom_id res chain seq x y z
N MET A 1 -35.79 34.75 -4.65
CA MET A 1 -35.87 33.68 -5.67
C MET A 1 -37.33 33.23 -5.75
N ASN A 2 -37.92 33.16 -6.94
CA ASN A 2 -39.37 32.91 -7.09
C ASN A 2 -39.69 31.44 -6.75
N SER A 3 -40.77 31.16 -6.01
CA SER A 3 -41.12 29.81 -5.52
C SER A 3 -41.28 28.80 -6.66
N SER A 4 -41.78 29.25 -7.82
CA SER A 4 -41.90 28.41 -9.02
C SER A 4 -40.56 28.02 -9.63
N ILE A 5 -39.55 28.91 -9.55
CA ILE A 5 -38.20 28.61 -10.04
C ILE A 5 -37.53 27.56 -9.15
N LEU A 6 -37.71 27.66 -7.83
CA LEU A 6 -37.19 26.67 -6.89
C LEU A 6 -37.79 25.28 -7.13
N ALA A 7 -39.10 25.20 -7.41
CA ALA A 7 -39.79 23.94 -7.70
C ALA A 7 -39.26 23.27 -8.99
N VAL A 8 -39.04 24.05 -10.05
CA VAL A 8 -38.49 23.54 -11.32
C VAL A 8 -37.07 23.01 -11.12
N LEU A 9 -36.22 23.76 -10.39
CA LEU A 9 -34.86 23.32 -10.08
C LEU A 9 -34.87 22.02 -9.27
N TYR A 10 -35.72 21.92 -8.25
CA TYR A 10 -35.84 20.71 -7.43
C TYR A 10 -36.21 19.48 -8.27
N ILE A 11 -37.21 19.60 -9.15
CA ILE A 11 -37.61 18.49 -10.03
C ILE A 11 -36.48 18.11 -10.99
N PHE A 12 -35.81 19.11 -11.58
CA PHE A 12 -34.68 18.88 -12.49
C PHE A 12 -33.54 18.12 -11.80
N PHE A 13 -33.13 18.55 -10.59
CA PHE A 13 -32.10 17.85 -9.83
C PHE A 13 -32.54 16.45 -9.39
N GLY A 14 -33.81 16.28 -9.01
CA GLY A 14 -34.37 14.97 -8.67
C GLY A 14 -34.33 13.99 -9.84
N ILE A 15 -34.79 14.41 -11.03
CA ILE A 15 -34.77 13.57 -12.24
C ILE A 15 -33.32 13.23 -12.62
N THR A 16 -32.43 14.22 -12.57
CA THR A 16 -31.01 14.02 -12.88
C THR A 16 -30.37 13.02 -11.92
N TRP A 17 -30.69 13.10 -10.62
CA TRP A 17 -30.23 12.15 -9.60
C TRP A 17 -30.70 10.73 -9.89
N TRP A 18 -32.00 10.54 -10.16
CA TRP A 18 -32.55 9.22 -10.50
C TRP A 18 -31.95 8.65 -11.79
N PHE A 19 -31.73 9.49 -12.79
CA PHE A 19 -31.09 9.09 -14.04
C PHE A 19 -29.66 8.61 -13.81
N LEU A 20 -28.85 9.37 -13.04
CA LEU A 20 -27.49 8.97 -12.67
C LEU A 20 -27.48 7.68 -11.85
N ALA A 21 -28.39 7.54 -10.88
CA ALA A 21 -28.49 6.35 -10.07
C ALA A 21 -28.77 5.08 -10.91
N LEU A 22 -29.67 5.17 -11.89
CA LEU A 22 -30.05 4.02 -12.72
C LEU A 22 -29.05 3.71 -13.84
N THR A 23 -28.41 4.74 -14.41
CA THR A 23 -27.54 4.58 -15.58
C THR A 23 -26.05 4.49 -15.25
N CYS A 24 -25.62 4.99 -14.10
CA CYS A 24 -24.22 4.95 -13.65
C CYS A 24 -24.06 4.10 -12.39
N ASP A 25 -24.77 4.44 -11.31
CA ASP A 25 -24.50 3.85 -10.00
C ASP A 25 -24.95 2.38 -9.93
N LEU A 26 -26.11 2.05 -10.49
CA LEU A 26 -26.63 0.68 -10.50
C LEU A 26 -25.73 -0.25 -11.34
N PRO A 27 -25.38 0.05 -12.60
CA PRO A 27 -24.43 -0.76 -13.36
C PRO A 27 -23.06 -0.89 -12.69
N LEU A 28 -22.53 0.21 -12.12
CA LEU A 28 -21.27 0.19 -11.39
C LEU A 28 -21.35 -0.76 -10.18
N THR A 29 -22.41 -0.66 -9.39
CA THR A 29 -22.65 -1.51 -8.22
C THR A 29 -22.81 -2.97 -8.62
N VAL A 30 -23.55 -3.24 -9.70
CA VAL A 30 -23.69 -4.60 -10.25
C VAL A 30 -22.34 -5.16 -10.67
N LEU A 31 -21.50 -4.40 -11.38
CA LEU A 31 -20.16 -4.83 -11.77
C LEU A 31 -19.25 -5.06 -10.56
N LEU A 32 -19.35 -4.21 -9.53
CA LEU A 32 -18.63 -4.37 -8.26
C LEU A 32 -19.10 -5.59 -7.46
N ILE A 33 -20.35 -6.05 -7.61
CA ILE A 33 -20.83 -7.26 -6.93
C ILE A 33 -20.42 -8.52 -7.71
N LEU A 34 -20.48 -8.47 -9.04
CA LEU A 34 -20.33 -9.67 -9.88
C LEU A 34 -18.87 -10.02 -10.23
N SER A 35 -17.92 -9.08 -10.13
CA SER A 35 -16.56 -9.28 -10.62
C SER A 35 -15.48 -8.77 -9.66
N THR A 36 -14.80 -9.71 -8.99
CA THR A 36 -13.65 -9.41 -8.13
C THR A 36 -12.47 -8.78 -8.89
N ASN A 37 -12.31 -9.11 -10.17
CA ASN A 37 -11.33 -8.47 -11.05
C ASN A 37 -11.68 -7.00 -11.29
N PHE A 38 -12.96 -6.69 -11.55
CA PHE A 38 -13.40 -5.32 -11.73
C PHE A 38 -13.26 -4.52 -10.44
N ILE A 39 -13.67 -5.09 -9.29
CA ILE A 39 -13.44 -4.47 -7.96
C ILE A 39 -11.95 -4.13 -7.78
N SER A 40 -11.06 -5.09 -8.05
CA SER A 40 -9.62 -4.90 -7.86
C SER A 40 -9.06 -3.81 -8.77
N ALA A 41 -9.49 -3.77 -10.04
CA ALA A 41 -9.10 -2.74 -10.99
C ALA A 41 -9.64 -1.36 -10.61
N PHE A 42 -10.92 -1.29 -10.26
CA PHE A 42 -11.60 -0.07 -9.84
C PHE A 42 -10.99 0.48 -8.55
N PHE A 43 -10.68 -0.39 -7.58
CA PHE A 43 -10.02 -0.01 -6.33
C PHE A 43 -8.63 0.57 -6.60
N SER A 44 -7.79 -0.09 -7.40
CA SER A 44 -6.47 0.45 -7.77
C SER A 44 -6.56 1.80 -8.46
N TRP A 45 -7.47 1.95 -9.42
CA TRP A 45 -7.67 3.20 -10.16
C TRP A 45 -8.21 4.32 -9.25
N SER A 46 -9.26 4.06 -8.49
CA SER A 46 -9.89 5.04 -7.59
C SER A 46 -8.93 5.47 -6.49
N TYR A 47 -8.14 4.55 -5.93
CA TYR A 47 -7.15 4.88 -4.90
C TYR A 47 -6.02 5.75 -5.44
N ALA A 48 -5.44 5.36 -6.58
CA ALA A 48 -4.34 6.10 -7.20
C ALA A 48 -4.75 7.46 -7.79
N THR A 49 -6.01 7.61 -8.21
CA THR A 49 -6.48 8.82 -8.89
C THR A 49 -7.16 9.80 -7.93
N PHE A 50 -7.97 9.31 -6.99
CA PHE A 50 -8.88 10.15 -6.21
C PHE A 50 -8.71 9.99 -4.71
N LEU A 51 -8.88 8.78 -4.16
CA LEU A 51 -8.98 8.60 -2.70
C LEU A 51 -7.73 9.06 -1.98
N GLU A 52 -6.53 8.79 -2.52
CA GLU A 52 -5.31 9.24 -1.88
C GLU A 52 -5.29 10.75 -1.70
N GLN A 53 -5.78 11.55 -2.66
CA GLN A 53 -5.70 13.02 -2.60
C GLN A 53 -6.40 13.60 -1.35
N PHE A 54 -7.50 12.99 -0.90
CA PHE A 54 -8.25 13.45 0.27
C PHE A 54 -7.57 13.11 1.60
N VAL A 55 -6.90 11.96 1.67
CA VAL A 55 -6.28 11.46 2.90
C VAL A 55 -4.75 11.64 2.93
N LYS A 56 -4.17 12.15 1.84
CA LYS A 56 -2.73 12.21 1.59
C LYS A 56 -1.97 12.85 2.74
N ASN A 57 -2.43 13.99 3.24
CA ASN A 57 -1.69 14.74 4.27
C ASN A 57 -1.59 13.96 5.58
N ILE A 58 -2.67 13.31 6.01
CA ILE A 58 -2.69 12.52 7.25
C ILE A 58 -1.84 11.26 7.09
N ILE A 59 -2.00 10.56 5.97
CA ILE A 59 -1.29 9.30 5.70
C ILE A 59 0.22 9.56 5.48
N ASP A 60 0.58 10.63 4.77
CA ASP A 60 1.98 10.99 4.54
C ASP A 60 2.72 11.32 5.84
N VAL A 61 2.04 11.92 6.84
CA VAL A 61 2.62 12.15 8.16
C VAL A 61 2.95 10.82 8.85
N ALA A 62 2.02 9.87 8.83
CA ALA A 62 2.23 8.53 9.40
C ALA A 62 3.36 7.78 8.69
N ARG A 63 3.40 7.83 7.35
CA ARG A 63 4.49 7.25 6.55
C ARG A 63 5.82 7.90 6.90
N LYS A 64 5.89 9.23 6.89
CA LYS A 64 7.13 9.96 7.19
C LYS A 64 7.70 9.57 8.56
N LYS A 65 6.87 9.55 9.60
CA LYS A 65 7.30 9.14 10.95
C LYS A 65 7.86 7.72 10.95
N THR A 66 7.20 6.82 10.23
CA THR A 66 7.63 5.43 10.11
C THR A 66 9.00 5.30 9.45
N PHE A 67 9.21 5.99 8.33
CA PHE A 67 10.47 5.95 7.60
C PHE A 67 11.60 6.73 8.30
N GLN A 68 11.28 7.71 9.15
CA GLN A 68 12.25 8.34 10.05
C GLN A 68 12.80 7.33 11.07
N ILE A 69 11.93 6.55 11.70
CA ILE A 69 12.35 5.51 12.64
C ILE A 69 13.19 4.44 11.92
N LEU A 70 12.79 4.05 10.71
CA LEU A 70 13.63 3.19 9.88
C LEU A 70 15.02 3.81 9.65
N ALA A 71 15.09 5.08 9.26
CA ALA A 71 16.34 5.79 8.98
C ALA A 71 17.26 5.84 10.21
N GLU A 72 16.73 6.17 11.39
CA GLU A 72 17.46 6.20 12.66
C GLU A 72 18.07 4.84 13.01
N ASN A 73 17.33 3.75 12.76
CA ASN A 73 17.78 2.41 13.13
C ASN A 73 18.71 1.76 12.10
N ILE A 74 18.93 2.39 10.97
CA ILE A 74 19.89 1.94 9.95
C ILE A 74 21.09 2.87 9.83
N GLU A 75 21.19 3.91 10.67
CA GLU A 75 22.22 4.95 10.60
C GLU A 75 23.63 4.38 10.74
N ASP A 76 23.83 3.43 11.68
CA ASP A 76 25.11 2.77 11.94
C ASP A 76 25.48 1.68 10.91
N ARG A 77 24.69 1.50 9.86
CA ARG A 77 24.97 0.48 8.84
C ARG A 77 26.09 0.92 7.91
N ASN A 78 26.82 -0.07 7.39
CA ASN A 78 27.74 0.17 6.29
C ASN A 78 26.96 0.62 5.04
N SER A 79 27.06 1.90 4.71
CA SER A 79 26.40 2.53 3.56
C SER A 79 26.86 1.99 2.20
N LEU A 80 27.88 1.12 2.15
CA LEU A 80 28.33 0.43 0.94
C LEU A 80 27.46 -0.79 0.58
N VAL A 81 26.81 -1.42 1.56
CA VAL A 81 25.93 -2.57 1.33
C VAL A 81 24.53 -2.05 1.05
N PRO A 82 23.82 -2.43 -0.03
CA PRO A 82 22.42 -2.03 -0.24
C PRO A 82 21.47 -2.66 0.79
N LEU A 83 20.38 -1.98 1.15
CA LEU A 83 19.37 -2.50 2.09
C LEU A 83 18.39 -3.39 1.34
N GLU A 84 18.29 -4.68 1.69
CA GLU A 84 17.32 -5.61 1.08
C GLU A 84 15.94 -5.41 1.72
N VAL A 85 15.00 -4.88 0.94
CA VAL A 85 13.66 -4.50 1.41
C VAL A 85 12.59 -5.32 0.69
N LEU A 86 11.64 -5.83 1.47
CA LEU A 86 10.36 -6.32 0.95
C LEU A 86 9.23 -5.36 1.33
N GLU A 87 8.54 -4.79 0.36
CA GLU A 87 7.30 -4.04 0.61
C GLU A 87 6.07 -4.88 0.29
N ILE A 88 5.18 -5.02 1.26
CA ILE A 88 3.90 -5.72 1.17
C ILE A 88 2.79 -4.69 1.02
N GLY A 89 1.93 -4.84 0.02
CA GLY A 89 0.84 -3.89 -0.25
C GLY A 89 1.33 -2.58 -0.85
N VAL A 90 2.25 -2.66 -1.80
CA VAL A 90 2.92 -1.50 -2.40
C VAL A 90 1.95 -0.51 -3.08
N GLY A 91 0.81 -1.00 -3.59
CA GLY A 91 -0.11 -0.20 -4.39
C GLY A 91 0.62 0.57 -5.49
N HIS A 92 0.29 1.85 -5.68
CA HIS A 92 0.93 2.71 -6.67
C HIS A 92 2.29 3.30 -6.22
N GLY A 93 2.86 2.83 -5.11
CA GLY A 93 4.17 3.25 -4.60
C GLY A 93 4.20 4.58 -3.84
N PRO A 94 3.25 4.87 -2.93
CA PRO A 94 3.23 6.14 -2.19
C PRO A 94 4.37 6.27 -1.17
N ASN A 95 4.98 5.15 -0.78
CA ASN A 95 6.11 5.09 0.16
C ASN A 95 7.46 5.42 -0.49
N LEU A 96 7.57 5.36 -1.82
CA LEU A 96 8.84 5.46 -2.55
C LEU A 96 9.65 6.71 -2.21
N LYS A 97 8.99 7.85 -1.95
CA LYS A 97 9.64 9.11 -1.56
C LYS A 97 10.30 9.12 -0.19
N PHE A 98 10.02 8.12 0.65
CA PHE A 98 10.51 8.06 2.03
C PHE A 98 11.62 7.03 2.23
N TYR A 99 11.88 6.18 1.24
CA TYR A 99 12.96 5.21 1.34
C TYR A 99 14.34 5.91 1.37
N PRO A 100 15.26 5.41 2.20
CA PRO A 100 16.64 5.88 2.21
C PRO A 100 17.36 5.50 0.91
N GLU A 101 18.51 6.12 0.70
CA GLU A 101 19.42 5.82 -0.41
C GLU A 101 19.86 4.34 -0.41
N LYS A 102 20.17 3.81 -1.60
CA LYS A 102 20.72 2.45 -1.79
C LYS A 102 19.83 1.32 -1.25
N CYS A 103 18.52 1.43 -1.43
CA CYS A 103 17.59 0.33 -1.18
C CYS A 103 17.48 -0.61 -2.39
N LYS A 104 17.45 -1.91 -2.14
CA LYS A 104 17.01 -2.92 -3.08
C LYS A 104 15.59 -3.35 -2.75
N LEU A 105 14.63 -2.94 -3.57
CA LEU A 105 13.22 -3.10 -3.28
C LEU A 105 12.61 -4.28 -4.06
N THR A 106 12.13 -5.27 -3.34
CA THR A 106 11.18 -6.29 -3.82
C THR A 106 9.78 -5.91 -3.34
N ILE A 107 8.77 -6.03 -4.21
CA ILE A 107 7.39 -5.67 -3.87
C ILE A 107 6.48 -6.90 -3.98
N LEU A 108 5.51 -6.99 -3.06
CA LEU A 108 4.47 -7.99 -3.03
C LEU A 108 3.11 -7.31 -2.91
N ASP A 109 2.17 -7.65 -3.78
CA ASP A 109 0.77 -7.25 -3.63
C ASP A 109 -0.14 -8.34 -4.21
N LYS A 110 -1.35 -8.51 -3.67
CA LYS A 110 -2.30 -9.47 -4.23
C LYS A 110 -2.96 -8.96 -5.51
N ASN A 111 -3.01 -7.64 -5.69
CA ASN A 111 -3.76 -6.99 -6.75
C ASN A 111 -2.86 -6.55 -7.91
N LYS A 112 -2.83 -7.27 -9.03
CA LYS A 112 -2.04 -6.90 -10.22
C LYS A 112 -2.35 -5.52 -10.83
N PHE A 113 -3.52 -4.94 -10.58
CA PHE A 113 -3.92 -3.69 -11.25
C PHE A 113 -3.14 -2.45 -10.78
N PHE A 114 -2.31 -2.56 -9.72
CA PHE A 114 -1.43 -1.47 -9.29
C PHE A 114 -0.27 -1.21 -10.27
N GLU A 115 0.17 -2.22 -11.04
CA GLU A 115 1.47 -2.24 -11.72
C GLU A 115 1.70 -1.04 -12.65
N LYS A 116 0.66 -0.63 -13.38
CA LYS A 116 0.72 0.54 -14.27
C LYS A 116 1.01 1.83 -13.50
N PHE A 117 0.33 2.05 -12.38
CA PHE A 117 0.49 3.26 -11.56
C PHE A 117 1.84 3.27 -10.86
N PHE A 118 2.24 2.12 -10.30
CA PHE A 118 3.54 1.96 -9.68
C PHE A 118 4.69 2.19 -10.66
N SER A 119 4.62 1.62 -11.87
CA SER A 119 5.67 1.78 -12.89
C SER A 119 5.88 3.25 -13.27
N ASN A 120 4.82 4.06 -13.28
CA ASN A 120 4.92 5.49 -13.53
C ASN A 120 5.54 6.24 -12.35
N ASN A 121 5.17 5.90 -11.11
CA ASN A 121 5.71 6.55 -9.92
C ASN A 121 7.17 6.15 -9.65
N LYS A 122 7.53 4.89 -9.86
CA LYS A 122 8.89 4.37 -9.71
C LYS A 122 9.93 5.20 -10.47
N LYS A 123 9.60 5.71 -11.66
CA LYS A 123 10.50 6.54 -12.47
C LYS A 123 10.95 7.84 -11.78
N LYS A 124 10.18 8.31 -10.79
CA LYS A 124 10.49 9.53 -10.00
C LYS A 124 11.54 9.28 -8.90
N TYR A 125 11.86 8.01 -8.63
CA TYR A 125 12.68 7.60 -7.49
C TYR A 125 13.83 6.68 -7.95
N PRO A 126 14.77 7.19 -8.76
CA PRO A 126 15.86 6.39 -9.34
C PRO A 126 16.86 5.88 -8.30
N HIS A 127 16.85 6.43 -7.08
CA HIS A 127 17.71 6.01 -5.96
C HIS A 127 17.37 4.61 -5.42
N ILE A 128 16.19 4.09 -5.75
CA ILE A 128 15.73 2.76 -5.33
C ILE A 128 16.04 1.74 -6.45
N SER A 129 16.85 0.74 -6.12
CA SER A 129 17.15 -0.38 -7.00
C SER A 129 16.04 -1.43 -6.94
N TYR A 130 15.18 -1.44 -7.94
CA TYR A 130 14.06 -2.37 -7.97
C TYR A 130 14.47 -3.78 -8.42
N GLN A 131 14.12 -4.80 -7.64
CA GLN A 131 14.50 -6.19 -7.90
C GLN A 131 13.40 -6.99 -8.59
N LYS A 132 12.22 -7.12 -7.96
CA LYS A 132 11.17 -8.03 -8.42
C LYS A 132 9.76 -7.60 -7.99
N THR A 133 8.78 -7.90 -8.83
CA THR A 133 7.33 -7.84 -8.53
C THR A 133 6.81 -9.23 -8.21
N ILE A 134 6.02 -9.37 -7.14
CA ILE A 134 5.39 -10.63 -6.77
C ILE A 134 3.89 -10.41 -6.58
N ILE A 135 3.07 -11.05 -7.41
CA ILE A 135 1.61 -10.95 -7.34
C ILE A 135 1.05 -12.15 -6.59
N GLN A 136 0.78 -11.98 -5.29
CA GLN A 136 0.19 -13.02 -4.44
C GLN A 136 -0.38 -12.44 -3.13
N PRO A 137 -1.27 -13.17 -2.44
CA PRO A 137 -1.64 -12.85 -1.06
C PRO A 137 -0.42 -12.88 -0.12
N ALA A 138 -0.35 -11.92 0.81
CA ALA A 138 0.76 -11.76 1.73
C ALA A 138 0.92 -12.94 2.71
N GLU A 139 -0.15 -13.69 2.95
CA GLU A 139 -0.20 -14.88 3.79
C GLU A 139 0.57 -16.06 3.18
N GLN A 140 0.79 -16.04 1.86
CA GLN A 140 1.43 -17.13 1.15
C GLN A 140 2.96 -16.96 1.11
N MET A 141 3.44 -15.79 0.67
CA MET A 141 4.86 -15.50 0.40
C MET A 141 5.61 -16.64 -0.32
N LYS A 142 4.96 -17.29 -1.30
CA LYS A 142 5.57 -18.38 -2.08
C LYS A 142 6.70 -17.82 -2.94
N GLY A 143 7.77 -18.60 -3.06
CA GLY A 143 8.96 -18.22 -3.84
C GLY A 143 9.75 -17.06 -3.24
N ILE A 144 9.55 -16.78 -1.95
CA ILE A 144 10.38 -15.86 -1.16
C ILE A 144 11.14 -16.70 -0.14
N GLU A 145 12.46 -16.57 -0.14
CA GLU A 145 13.35 -17.31 0.74
C GLU A 145 13.23 -16.87 2.21
N ASP A 146 13.60 -17.77 3.11
CA ASP A 146 13.74 -17.45 4.54
C ASP A 146 14.94 -16.52 4.69
N ASN A 147 14.92 -15.64 5.69
CA ASN A 147 16.08 -14.81 6.04
C ASN A 147 16.67 -13.99 4.86
N SER A 148 15.83 -13.51 3.93
CA SER A 148 16.30 -12.85 2.70
C SER A 148 16.30 -11.32 2.79
N PHE A 149 15.49 -10.72 3.68
CA PHE A 149 15.33 -9.27 3.78
C PHE A 149 15.87 -8.70 5.09
N ASP A 150 16.45 -7.51 5.00
CA ASP A 150 16.83 -6.71 6.17
C ASP A 150 15.60 -6.03 6.77
N VAL A 151 14.66 -5.59 5.91
CA VAL A 151 13.47 -4.83 6.31
C VAL A 151 12.25 -5.31 5.53
N VAL A 152 11.12 -5.40 6.23
CA VAL A 152 9.80 -5.60 5.62
C VAL A 152 8.95 -4.37 5.91
N VAL A 153 8.39 -3.77 4.86
CA VAL A 153 7.50 -2.60 4.96
C VAL A 153 6.08 -3.04 4.64
N SER A 154 5.12 -2.64 5.47
CA SER A 154 3.68 -2.83 5.23
C SER A 154 2.97 -1.58 5.73
N THR A 155 2.33 -0.81 4.85
CA THR A 155 1.61 0.41 5.28
C THR A 155 0.18 0.35 4.80
N PHE A 156 -0.79 0.41 5.72
CA PHE A 156 -2.23 0.42 5.39
C PHE A 156 -2.72 -0.78 4.56
N LEU A 157 -2.13 -1.98 4.78
CA LEU A 157 -2.45 -3.21 4.06
C LEU A 157 -3.44 -4.14 4.80
N HIS A 158 -3.30 -4.26 6.12
CA HIS A 158 -3.86 -5.37 6.91
C HIS A 158 -5.37 -5.58 6.81
N CYS A 159 -6.13 -4.50 6.62
CA CYS A 159 -7.58 -4.57 6.39
C CYS A 159 -7.95 -5.36 5.12
N SER A 160 -6.99 -5.57 4.22
CA SER A 160 -7.15 -6.31 2.98
C SER A 160 -6.56 -7.73 3.05
N CYS A 161 -6.03 -8.15 4.21
CA CYS A 161 -5.52 -9.50 4.43
C CYS A 161 -6.60 -10.39 5.03
N ASP A 162 -6.64 -11.65 4.60
CA ASP A 162 -7.59 -12.64 5.11
C ASP A 162 -7.14 -13.15 6.50
N ASP A 163 -5.83 -13.29 6.70
CA ASP A 163 -5.24 -13.69 7.99
C ASP A 163 -3.99 -12.85 8.29
N SER A 164 -4.19 -11.77 9.04
CA SER A 164 -3.11 -10.89 9.49
C SER A 164 -2.06 -11.60 10.35
N VAL A 165 -2.45 -12.64 11.10
CA VAL A 165 -1.51 -13.41 11.94
C VAL A 165 -0.63 -14.29 11.06
N ALA A 166 -1.18 -14.91 10.02
CA ALA A 166 -0.38 -15.62 9.02
C ALA A 166 0.63 -14.70 8.33
N VAL A 167 0.23 -13.47 7.96
CA VAL A 167 1.15 -12.47 7.41
C VAL A 167 2.31 -12.21 8.37
N LEU A 168 2.03 -11.97 9.66
CA LEU A 168 3.08 -11.75 10.68
C LEU A 168 4.05 -12.93 10.78
N ARG A 169 3.56 -14.17 10.74
CA ARG A 169 4.44 -15.36 10.75
C ARG A 169 5.34 -15.41 9.51
N LYS A 170 4.81 -15.06 8.33
CA LYS A 170 5.59 -15.01 7.09
C LYS A 170 6.61 -13.88 7.10
N VAL A 171 6.25 -12.72 7.61
CA VAL A 171 7.16 -11.58 7.82
C VAL A 171 8.34 -12.00 8.69
N LYS A 172 8.08 -12.65 9.84
CA LYS A 172 9.13 -13.17 10.71
C LYS A 172 10.06 -14.15 9.99
N ARG A 173 9.51 -15.02 9.14
CA ARG A 173 10.29 -16.02 8.38
C ARG A 173 11.21 -15.40 7.33
N VAL A 174 10.75 -14.39 6.58
CA VAL A 174 11.51 -13.81 5.45
C VAL A 174 12.56 -12.79 5.90
N LEU A 175 12.41 -12.27 7.12
CA LEU A 175 13.39 -11.38 7.70
C LEU A 175 14.60 -12.15 8.16
N LYS A 176 15.78 -11.58 7.91
CA LYS A 176 17.05 -12.10 8.42
C LYS A 176 16.97 -12.24 9.94
N PRO A 177 17.66 -13.23 10.54
CA PRO A 177 17.70 -13.37 11.99
C PRO A 177 18.21 -12.07 12.60
N VAL A 178 17.61 -11.69 13.72
CA VAL A 178 18.08 -10.54 14.50
C VAL A 178 19.52 -10.83 14.92
N SER A 179 20.46 -10.15 14.28
CA SER A 179 21.77 -9.91 14.88
C SER A 179 21.62 -8.68 15.79
N GLU A 180 22.58 -8.42 16.67
CA GLU A 180 22.65 -7.19 17.50
C GLU A 180 22.48 -5.88 16.69
N ARG A 181 22.49 -5.96 15.36
CA ARG A 181 22.55 -4.88 14.39
C ARG A 181 21.24 -4.53 13.67
N PHE A 182 20.19 -5.37 13.71
CA PHE A 182 18.97 -5.15 12.90
C PHE A 182 17.67 -5.59 13.60
N PRO A 183 16.95 -4.68 14.27
CA PRO A 183 15.60 -4.94 14.77
C PRO A 183 14.56 -5.06 13.63
N LEU A 184 13.58 -5.92 13.87
CA LEU A 184 12.48 -6.22 12.97
C LEU A 184 11.45 -5.08 12.97
N TYR A 185 11.13 -4.49 11.81
CA TYR A 185 10.08 -3.48 11.69
C TYR A 185 8.82 -4.05 11.07
N PHE A 186 7.72 -4.05 11.83
CA PHE A 186 6.40 -4.26 11.30
C PHE A 186 5.53 -3.02 11.53
N ILE A 187 4.91 -2.49 10.48
CA ILE A 187 4.22 -1.20 10.54
C ILE A 187 2.70 -1.45 10.46
N PHE A 188 1.96 -1.03 11.49
CA PHE A 188 0.51 -1.19 11.57
C PHE A 188 -0.12 0.05 12.21
N ASN A 189 -0.96 0.81 11.50
CA ASN A 189 -1.85 1.85 12.08
C ASN A 189 -1.19 2.73 13.18
N ASN A 190 -0.08 3.41 12.88
CA ASN A 190 0.70 4.24 13.82
C ASN A 190 1.49 3.49 14.91
N TYR A 191 1.55 2.17 14.87
CA TYR A 191 2.37 1.34 15.75
C TYR A 191 3.43 0.57 14.95
N ILE A 192 4.65 0.61 15.47
CA ILE A 192 5.72 -0.30 15.08
C ILE A 192 5.63 -1.49 16.01
N LEU A 193 5.39 -2.69 15.47
CA LEU A 193 5.60 -3.92 16.22
C LEU A 193 7.11 -4.20 16.21
N TYR A 194 7.78 -3.77 17.28
CA TYR A 194 9.11 -4.23 17.63
C TYR A 194 9.01 -5.72 17.95
N ILE A 195 9.69 -6.57 17.19
CA ILE A 195 9.92 -7.95 17.63
C ILE A 195 11.29 -7.94 18.32
N PRO A 196 11.35 -7.96 19.66
CA PRO A 196 12.62 -8.02 20.36
C PRO A 196 13.42 -9.24 19.91
N PRO A 197 14.77 -9.17 19.94
CA PRO A 197 15.57 -10.39 19.99
C PRO A 197 15.05 -11.22 21.17
N PHE A 198 14.67 -12.46 20.92
CA PHE A 198 14.27 -13.37 22.00
C PHE A 198 15.47 -13.55 22.94
N ILE A 199 15.17 -13.50 24.24
CA ILE A 199 15.99 -14.07 25.32
C ILE A 199 16.17 -15.57 25.04
#